data_AF-A0A658KFD8-F1
#
_entry.id   AF-A0A658KFD8-F1
#
_cell.length_a   1.000
_cell.length_b   1.000
_cell.length_c   1.000
_cell.angle_alpha   90.00
_cell.angle_beta   90.00
_cell.angle_gamma   90.00
#
_symmetry.space_group_name_H-M   'P 1'
#
loop_
_entity.id
_entity.type
_entity.pdbx_description
1 polymer ?
#
loop_
_entity_poly.entity_id
_entity_poly.type
_entity_poly.pdbx_seq_one_letter_code
_entity_poly.pdbx_strand_id
1 'polypeptide(L)'
;MFHREIRLMQLAAVARASFTERELEFMRNAARCDFVLYFKVGKTPLGVIEVDGGYHDDPLQIERDAVKNSILNKCGIPLLRLRTIESRIEEKVAAFLDQWTPRSPDEGSTAAPD
;
A
#
# COMPACT_ATOMS: atom_id res chain seq x y z
N MET A 1 -7.38 -17.23 0.71
CA MET A 1 -8.35 -16.59 -0.20
C MET A 1 -7.70 -15.31 -0.71
N PHE A 2 -7.52 -15.18 -2.01
CA PHE A 2 -6.96 -14.00 -2.66
C PHE A 2 -8.14 -13.16 -3.19
N HIS A 3 -8.22 -11.89 -2.83
CA HIS A 3 -9.25 -10.98 -3.36
C HIS A 3 -8.64 -10.26 -4.55
N ARG A 4 -9.13 -10.55 -5.77
CA ARG A 4 -8.58 -9.98 -7.01
C ARG A 4 -8.76 -8.47 -7.12
N GLU A 5 -9.74 -7.89 -6.43
CA GLU A 5 -10.05 -6.46 -6.53
C GLU A 5 -10.60 -5.97 -5.19
N ILE A 6 -9.94 -4.97 -4.60
CA ILE A 6 -10.39 -4.34 -3.35
C ILE A 6 -10.73 -2.88 -3.65
N ARG A 7 -11.94 -2.47 -3.25
CA ARG A 7 -12.38 -1.09 -3.48
C ARG A 7 -11.69 -0.17 -2.47
N LEU A 8 -11.15 0.94 -2.95
CA LEU A 8 -10.52 1.95 -2.10
C LEU A 8 -11.47 2.44 -1.00
N MET A 9 -12.77 2.57 -1.32
CA MET A 9 -13.81 2.93 -0.36
C MET A 9 -13.90 1.97 0.84
N GLN A 10 -13.61 0.67 0.65
CA GLN A 10 -13.61 -0.30 1.75
C GLN A 10 -12.45 -0.07 2.71
N LEU A 11 -11.31 0.40 2.22
CA LEU A 11 -10.17 0.78 3.05
C LEU A 11 -10.44 2.07 3.81
N ALA A 12 -10.97 3.07 3.10
CA ALA A 12 -11.30 4.37 3.65
C ALA A 12 -12.39 4.32 4.73
N ALA A 13 -13.36 3.41 4.60
CA ALA A 13 -14.42 3.24 5.61
C ALA A 13 -13.89 2.79 6.98
N VAL A 14 -12.73 2.14 7.02
CA VAL A 14 -12.07 1.73 8.27
C VAL A 14 -11.34 2.90 8.92
N ALA A 15 -10.91 3.88 8.13
CA ALA A 15 -10.25 5.08 8.62
C ALA A 15 -11.29 6.14 9.05
N ARG A 16 -11.14 6.67 10.27
CA ARG A 16 -11.94 7.82 10.74
C ARG A 16 -11.40 9.14 10.18
N ALA A 17 -11.27 9.21 8.86
CA ALA A 17 -10.66 10.34 8.15
C ALA A 17 -11.73 11.20 7.43
N SER A 18 -11.41 12.47 7.24
CA SER A 18 -12.22 13.41 6.46
C SER A 18 -11.70 13.51 5.03
N PHE A 19 -12.60 13.34 4.07
CA PHE A 19 -12.29 13.36 2.65
C PHE A 19 -12.84 14.60 1.95
N THR A 20 -12.15 15.08 0.92
CA THR A 20 -12.64 16.15 0.04
C THR A 20 -13.73 15.62 -0.87
N GLU A 21 -14.49 16.52 -1.50
CA GLU A 21 -15.52 16.11 -2.48
C GLU A 21 -14.91 15.30 -3.64
N ARG A 22 -13.74 15.70 -4.13
CA ARG A 22 -13.03 14.99 -5.21
C ARG A 22 -12.61 13.58 -4.78
N GLU A 23 -12.12 13.40 -3.56
CA GLU A 23 -11.74 12.09 -3.03
C GLU A 23 -12.97 11.19 -2.84
N LEU A 24 -14.08 11.75 -2.36
CA LEU A 24 -15.35 11.03 -2.23
C LEU A 24 -15.88 10.59 -3.59
N GLU A 25 -15.87 11.48 -4.58
CA GLU A 25 -16.24 11.18 -5.96
C GLU A 25 -15.37 10.05 -6.53
N PHE A 26 -14.05 10.15 -6.36
CA PHE A 26 -13.10 9.14 -6.82
C PHE A 26 -13.37 7.76 -6.18
N MET A 27 -13.64 7.71 -4.88
CA MET A 27 -14.01 6.46 -4.20
C MET A 27 -15.36 5.90 -4.66
N ARG A 28 -16.35 6.76 -4.94
CA ARG A 28 -17.68 6.35 -5.45
C ARG A 28 -17.59 5.80 -6.87
N ASN A 29 -16.66 6.29 -7.68
CA ASN A 29 -16.36 5.79 -9.03
C ASN A 29 -15.60 4.45 -9.03
N ALA A 30 -15.78 3.65 -7.97
CA ALA A 30 -15.23 2.31 -7.80
C ALA A 30 -13.72 2.23 -7.98
N ALA A 31 -12.97 3.25 -7.55
CA ALA A 31 -11.51 3.20 -7.50
C ALA A 31 -11.03 1.94 -6.75
N ARG A 32 -10.00 1.29 -7.30
CA ARG A 32 -9.50 -0.01 -6.84
C ARG A 32 -8.03 0.07 -6.47
N CYS A 33 -7.63 -0.87 -5.62
CA CYS A 33 -6.24 -1.20 -5.34
C CYS A 33 -5.95 -2.61 -5.85
N ASP A 34 -4.77 -2.81 -6.44
CA ASP A 34 -4.34 -4.10 -6.98
C ASP A 34 -4.13 -5.13 -5.86
N PHE A 35 -3.31 -4.78 -4.87
CA PHE A 35 -3.04 -5.62 -3.72
C PHE A 35 -3.20 -4.85 -2.42
N VAL A 36 -3.87 -5.47 -1.45
CA VAL A 36 -3.95 -4.94 -0.08
C VAL A 36 -3.46 -6.02 0.88
N LEU A 37 -2.51 -5.63 1.71
CA LEU A 37 -1.98 -6.43 2.79
C LEU A 37 -2.85 -6.24 4.02
N TYR A 38 -3.18 -7.33 4.71
CA TYR A 38 -3.99 -7.30 5.93
C TYR A 38 -3.32 -8.10 7.04
N PHE A 39 -3.51 -7.66 8.28
CA PHE A 39 -3.34 -8.57 9.40
C PHE A 39 -4.33 -9.72 9.31
N LYS A 40 -3.81 -10.95 9.45
CA LYS A 40 -4.63 -12.16 9.37
C LYS A 40 -5.76 -12.13 10.41
N VAL A 41 -5.42 -11.68 11.63
CA VAL A 41 -6.33 -11.45 12.76
C VAL A 41 -6.80 -10.00 12.73
N GLY A 42 -8.09 -9.75 12.97
CA GLY A 42 -8.67 -8.40 12.97
C GLY A 42 -8.93 -7.80 11.58
N LYS A 43 -8.27 -8.32 10.51
CA LYS A 43 -8.45 -7.86 9.12
C LYS A 43 -8.18 -6.37 8.93
N THR A 44 -7.31 -5.80 9.77
CA THR A 44 -6.86 -4.42 9.64
C THR A 44 -5.97 -4.29 8.41
N PRO A 45 -6.24 -3.35 7.49
CA PRO A 45 -5.37 -3.10 6.35
C PRO A 45 -4.02 -2.56 6.83
N LEU A 46 -2.95 -3.15 6.31
CA LEU A 46 -1.56 -2.77 6.62
C LEU A 46 -0.99 -1.84 5.57
N GLY A 47 -1.12 -2.20 4.30
CA GLY A 47 -0.53 -1.45 3.20
C GLY A 47 -1.12 -1.86 1.87
N VAL A 48 -0.93 -1.00 0.87
CA VAL A 48 -1.35 -1.22 -0.50
C VAL A 48 -0.12 -1.38 -1.38
N ILE A 49 -0.19 -2.29 -2.36
CA ILE A 49 0.76 -2.37 -3.46
C ILE A 49 0.00 -2.17 -4.77
N GLU A 50 0.44 -1.20 -5.58
CA GLU A 50 -0.08 -0.94 -6.93
C GLU A 50 0.98 -1.30 -7.97
N VAL A 51 0.54 -1.88 -9.09
CA VAL A 51 1.42 -2.30 -10.19
C VAL A 51 1.08 -1.50 -11.44
N ASP A 52 1.94 -0.56 -11.79
CA ASP A 52 1.73 0.33 -12.92
C ASP A 52 2.41 -0.16 -14.19
N GLY A 53 1.78 0.10 -15.34
CA GLY A 53 2.38 -0.06 -16.65
C GLY A 53 3.62 0.81 -16.85
N GLY A 54 4.48 0.45 -17.80
CA GLY A 54 5.78 1.09 -18.01
C GLY A 54 5.74 2.54 -18.48
N TYR A 55 4.62 3.02 -19.04
CA TYR A 55 4.54 4.34 -19.67
C TYR A 55 3.10 4.85 -19.71
N HIS A 56 2.74 5.83 -18.86
CA HIS A 56 1.63 6.74 -19.12
C HIS A 56 1.85 8.07 -18.36
N ASP A 57 2.48 9.06 -19.01
CA ASP A 57 2.44 10.48 -18.58
C ASP A 57 1.09 11.12 -18.95
N ASP A 58 0.01 10.36 -18.85
CA ASP A 58 -1.34 10.86 -19.09
C ASP A 58 -1.73 11.75 -17.89
N PRO A 59 -2.06 13.04 -18.11
CA PRO A 59 -2.51 13.92 -17.04
C PRO A 59 -3.66 13.34 -16.20
N LEU A 60 -4.52 12.52 -16.80
CA LEU A 60 -5.61 11.86 -16.08
C LEU A 60 -5.09 10.79 -15.12
N GLN A 61 -4.08 10.01 -15.50
CA GLN A 61 -3.49 9.01 -14.58
C GLN A 61 -2.80 9.71 -13.41
N ILE A 62 -2.04 10.76 -13.69
CA ILE A 62 -1.36 11.58 -12.67
C ILE A 62 -2.37 12.15 -11.66
N GLU A 63 -3.50 12.66 -12.13
CA GLU A 63 -4.56 13.18 -11.26
C GLU A 63 -5.16 12.07 -10.38
N ARG A 64 -5.52 10.93 -10.98
CA ARG A 64 -6.12 9.80 -10.26
C ARG A 64 -5.17 9.22 -9.23
N ASP A 65 -3.89 9.17 -9.55
CA ASP A 65 -2.82 8.73 -8.67
C ASP A 65 -2.64 9.69 -7.49
N ALA A 66 -2.62 10.99 -7.75
CA ALA A 66 -2.56 11.99 -6.69
C ALA A 66 -3.75 11.89 -5.73
N VAL A 67 -4.97 11.71 -6.26
CA VAL A 67 -6.18 11.53 -5.45
C VAL A 67 -6.09 10.24 -4.62
N LYS A 68 -5.67 9.13 -5.22
CA LYS A 68 -5.50 7.85 -4.52
C LYS A 68 -4.46 7.96 -3.40
N ASN A 69 -3.31 8.60 -3.68
CA ASN A 69 -2.25 8.82 -2.70
C ASN A 69 -2.77 9.64 -1.51
N SER A 70 -3.52 10.71 -1.79
CA SER A 70 -4.13 11.55 -0.74
C SER A 70 -5.07 10.75 0.16
N ILE A 71 -5.95 9.93 -0.43
CA ILE A 71 -6.89 9.08 0.31
C ILE A 71 -6.14 8.09 1.21
N LEU A 72 -5.19 7.32 0.67
CA LEU A 72 -4.46 6.31 1.43
C LEU A 72 -3.63 6.95 2.56
N ASN A 73 -3.01 8.09 2.30
CA ASN A 73 -2.29 8.87 3.32
C ASN A 73 -3.21 9.33 4.45
N LYS A 74 -4.40 9.86 4.14
CA LYS A 74 -5.41 10.22 5.15
C LYS A 74 -5.90 9.02 5.96
N CYS A 75 -5.90 7.84 5.36
CA CYS A 75 -6.24 6.60 6.04
C CYS A 75 -5.09 6.05 6.89
N GLY A 76 -3.89 6.63 6.81
CA GLY A 76 -2.69 6.10 7.45
C GLY A 76 -2.25 4.76 6.86
N ILE A 77 -2.59 4.49 5.60
CA ILE A 77 -2.25 3.24 4.91
C ILE A 77 -1.08 3.50 3.96
N PRO A 78 0.12 2.95 4.24
CA PRO A 78 1.26 3.03 3.35
C PRO A 78 0.97 2.43 1.96
N LEU A 79 1.56 3.04 0.94
CA LEU A 79 1.44 2.64 -0.47
C LEU A 79 2.83 2.37 -1.05
N LEU A 80 3.02 1.19 -1.61
CA LEU A 80 4.13 0.86 -2.50
C LEU A 80 3.63 0.84 -3.94
N ARG A 81 4.32 1.53 -4.83
CA ARG A 81 4.03 1.52 -6.26
C ARG A 81 5.19 0.91 -7.02
N LEU A 82 4.88 -0.10 -7.83
CA LEU A 82 5.85 -0.86 -8.60
C LEU A 82 5.57 -0.64 -10.08
N ARG A 83 6.58 -0.26 -10.87
CA ARG A 83 6.41 -0.20 -12.32
C ARG A 83 6.82 -1.53 -12.94
N THR A 84 6.10 -1.96 -13.96
CA THR A 84 6.37 -3.18 -14.74
C THR A 84 7.73 -3.18 -15.46
N ILE A 85 8.38 -2.03 -15.56
CA ILE A 85 9.71 -1.86 -16.17
C ILE A 85 10.85 -1.77 -15.14
N GLU A 86 10.54 -1.89 -13.85
CA GLU A 86 11.55 -1.81 -12.78
C GLU A 86 12.13 -3.17 -12.43
N SER A 87 13.41 -3.16 -12.05
CA SER A 87 14.11 -4.32 -11.49
C SER A 87 14.04 -4.34 -9.95
N ARG A 88 14.46 -5.47 -9.36
CA ARG A 88 14.61 -5.64 -7.90
C ARG A 88 13.29 -5.50 -7.13
N ILE A 89 12.20 -5.98 -7.74
CA ILE A 89 10.85 -5.92 -7.17
C ILE A 89 10.79 -6.60 -5.80
N GLU A 90 11.42 -7.77 -5.66
CA GLU A 90 11.48 -8.52 -4.40
C GLU A 90 12.10 -7.68 -3.28
N GLU A 91 13.22 -7.01 -3.54
CA GLU A 91 13.89 -6.17 -2.54
C GLU A 91 13.03 -4.97 -2.12
N LYS A 92 12.33 -4.33 -3.07
CA LYS A 92 11.41 -3.22 -2.77
C LYS A 92 10.23 -3.67 -1.92
N VAL A 93 9.66 -4.84 -2.23
CA VAL A 93 8.57 -5.42 -1.45
C VAL A 93 9.07 -5.79 -0.06
N ALA A 94 10.24 -6.42 0.08
CA ALA A 94 10.84 -6.73 1.37
C ALA A 94 11.03 -5.47 2.23
N ALA A 95 11.67 -4.43 1.68
CA ALA A 95 11.87 -3.17 2.38
C ALA A 95 10.54 -2.49 2.80
N PHE A 96 9.48 -2.62 2.00
CA PHE A 96 8.15 -2.12 2.36
C PHE A 96 7.52 -2.92 3.52
N LEU A 97 7.78 -4.22 3.60
CA LEU A 97 7.26 -5.10 4.64
C LEU A 97 8.04 -5.01 5.96
N ASP A 98 9.31 -4.60 5.91
CA ASP A 98 10.20 -4.51 7.09
C ASP A 98 9.63 -3.63 8.21
N GLN A 99 8.83 -2.61 7.89
CA GLN A 99 8.20 -1.75 8.90
C GLN A 99 7.20 -2.47 9.83
N TRP A 100 6.80 -3.70 9.50
CA TRP A 100 5.97 -4.57 10.34
C TRP A 100 6.64 -5.88 10.73
N THR A 101 7.91 -6.08 10.36
CA THR A 101 8.67 -7.28 10.71
C THR A 101 9.58 -6.93 11.87
N PRO A 102 9.32 -7.44 13.09
CA PRO A 102 10.24 -7.24 14.21
C PRO A 102 11.61 -7.80 13.83
N ARG A 103 12.69 -7.07 14.13
CA ARG A 103 14.02 -7.66 14.06
C ARG A 103 14.08 -8.83 15.04
N SER A 104 14.42 -10.01 14.55
CA SER A 104 14.71 -11.16 15.40
C SER A 104 15.80 -10.76 16.40
N PRO A 105 15.65 -11.04 17.71
CA PRO A 105 16.66 -10.71 18.71
C PRO A 105 18.03 -11.40 18.54
N ASP A 106 18.23 -12.24 17.53
CA ASP A 106 19.33 -13.23 17.46
C ASP A 106 20.46 -12.91 16.46
N GLU A 107 20.66 -11.64 16.10
CA GLU A 107 21.89 -11.19 15.42
C GLU A 107 22.66 -10.22 16.31
N GLY A 108 23.17 -10.73 17.44
CA GLY A 108 23.88 -9.92 18.41
C GLY A 108 24.40 -10.66 19.65
N SER A 109 24.95 -11.87 19.49
CA SER A 109 25.77 -12.47 20.56
C SER A 109 26.79 -13.45 19.98
N THR A 110 27.86 -12.90 19.41
CA THR A 110 29.16 -13.56 19.48
C THR A 110 29.91 -13.01 20.68
N ALA A 111 29.51 -13.45 21.88
CA ALA A 111 30.42 -13.46 23.02
C ALA A 111 31.52 -14.48 22.72
N ALA A 112 32.75 -14.00 22.50
CA ALA A 112 33.92 -14.87 22.50
C ALA A 112 34.16 -15.36 23.95
N PRO A 113 34.38 -16.66 24.19
CA PRO A 113 34.84 -17.14 25.48
C PRO A 113 36.36 -16.92 25.62
N ASP A 114 36.78 -16.91 26.89
CA ASP A 114 38.11 -16.60 27.45
C ASP A 114 39.35 -17.12 26.69
#